data_AF-A0A0V0HAY8-F1
#
_entry.id   AF-A0A0V0HAY8-F1
#
_cell.length_a   1.000
_cell.length_b   1.000
_cell.length_c   1.000
_cell.angle_alpha   90.00
_cell.angle_beta   90.00
_cell.angle_gamma   90.00
#
_symmetry.space_group_name_H-M   'P 1'
#
loop_
_entity.id
_entity.type
_entity.pdbx_description
1 polymer ?
#
loop_
_entity_poly.entity_id
_entity_poly.type
_entity_poly.pdbx_seq_one_letter_code
_entity_poly.pdbx_strand_id
1 'polypeptide(L)'
;MFGSICWKFGSKRSNQQDILNAMGSMYAAVLFIGITNASSVQPVVFIERFVSYRERAAGMYSSLPFAFAQVTIEFPYVFIQTLIYSTIFYFMASFEWSVWKFVWYIYFMYFTLLYFTLFGMMTTSVSPNHNIAAILAAPFYMMWNLFSGFMISRMRIPIYWRWYYWANPVAWSLYGLLTSQYGEVNEHLMLADGVHTVSIKRFIKEQFGYRQEFLGTAGVAVIGFCIIFAVTFAFAIKFFNFQRR
;
A
#
# COMPACT_ATOMS: atom_id res chain seq x y z
N MET A 1 7.39 -14.11 9.62
CA MET A 1 6.21 -14.96 9.30
C MET A 1 5.89 -14.98 7.80
N PHE A 2 5.57 -13.87 7.13
CA PHE A 2 5.22 -13.91 5.69
C PHE A 2 6.33 -14.43 4.79
N GLY A 3 7.60 -14.06 5.04
CA GLY A 3 8.72 -14.56 4.25
C GLY A 3 8.97 -16.08 4.38
N SER A 4 8.61 -16.70 5.52
CA SER A 4 8.72 -18.15 5.69
C SER A 4 7.58 -18.90 5.02
N ILE A 5 6.39 -18.30 4.96
CA ILE A 5 5.23 -18.85 4.23
C ILE A 5 5.45 -18.75 2.72
N CYS A 6 6.03 -17.63 2.25
CA CYS A 6 6.23 -17.34 0.83
C CYS A 6 7.64 -17.71 0.33
N TRP A 7 8.25 -18.73 0.94
CA TRP A 7 9.63 -19.11 0.71
C TRP A 7 9.87 -19.48 -0.76
N LYS A 8 10.80 -18.75 -1.41
CA LYS A 8 11.20 -18.96 -2.82
C LYS A 8 10.06 -18.87 -3.85
N PHE A 9 9.01 -18.10 -3.60
CA PHE A 9 7.96 -17.87 -4.60
C PHE A 9 8.44 -17.05 -5.80
N GLY A 10 9.44 -16.18 -5.62
CA GLY A 10 10.00 -15.35 -6.69
C GLY A 10 10.82 -16.11 -7.74
N SER A 11 11.41 -17.25 -7.36
CA SER A 11 12.26 -18.06 -8.25
C SER A 11 11.49 -19.10 -9.07
N LYS A 12 10.23 -19.39 -8.69
CA LYS A 12 9.38 -20.36 -9.40
C LYS A 12 8.54 -19.60 -10.43
N ARG A 13 8.76 -19.89 -11.72
CA ARG A 13 8.11 -19.20 -12.85
C ARG A 13 7.55 -20.15 -13.92
N SER A 14 7.67 -21.46 -13.70
CA SER A 14 7.31 -22.50 -14.67
C SER A 14 5.82 -22.60 -14.92
N ASN A 15 5.01 -22.47 -13.86
CA ASN A 15 3.56 -22.66 -13.93
C ASN A 15 2.81 -21.35 -13.64
N GLN A 16 1.62 -21.23 -14.22
CA GLN A 16 0.68 -20.15 -13.89
C GLN A 16 0.44 -20.01 -12.38
N GLN A 17 0.35 -21.12 -11.66
CA GLN A 17 0.13 -21.12 -10.21
C GLN A 17 1.30 -20.47 -9.45
N ASP A 18 2.54 -20.64 -9.92
CA ASP A 18 3.71 -20.07 -9.25
C ASP A 18 3.70 -18.55 -9.34
N ILE A 19 3.33 -18.01 -10.51
CA ILE A 19 3.14 -16.56 -10.71
C ILE A 19 2.02 -16.04 -9.82
N LEU A 20 0.88 -16.73 -9.76
CA LEU A 20 -0.23 -16.35 -8.87
C LEU A 20 0.15 -16.40 -7.38
N ASN A 21 0.98 -17.36 -6.98
CA ASN A 21 1.49 -17.46 -5.60
C ASN A 21 2.42 -16.29 -5.27
N ALA A 22 3.30 -15.90 -6.20
CA ALA A 22 4.17 -14.73 -6.04
C ALA A 22 3.37 -13.41 -6.04
N MET A 23 2.32 -13.33 -6.85
CA MET A 23 1.38 -12.20 -6.81
C MET A 23 0.63 -12.13 -5.48
N GLY A 24 0.14 -13.27 -5.01
CA GLY A 24 -0.58 -13.40 -3.75
C GLY A 24 0.30 -13.06 -2.54
N SER A 25 1.60 -13.38 -2.59
CA SER A 25 2.53 -13.02 -1.52
C SER A 25 2.77 -11.51 -1.43
N MET A 26 2.95 -10.83 -2.57
CA MET A 26 3.06 -9.37 -2.60
C MET A 26 1.76 -8.69 -2.14
N TYR A 27 0.61 -9.22 -2.57
CA TYR A 27 -0.71 -8.77 -2.13
C TYR A 27 -0.89 -8.90 -0.62
N ALA A 28 -0.59 -10.07 -0.06
CA ALA A 28 -0.70 -10.32 1.37
C ALA A 28 0.29 -9.44 2.16
N ALA A 29 1.52 -9.29 1.69
CA ALA A 29 2.52 -8.42 2.30
C ALA A 29 2.03 -6.97 2.39
N VAL A 30 1.58 -6.39 1.26
CA VAL A 30 1.08 -5.02 1.19
C VAL A 30 -0.09 -4.79 2.14
N LEU A 31 -1.12 -5.63 2.07
CA LEU A 31 -2.33 -5.41 2.86
C LEU A 31 -2.11 -5.67 4.33
N PHE A 32 -1.46 -6.77 4.69
CA PHE A 32 -1.24 -7.10 6.09
C PHE A 32 -0.39 -6.03 6.76
N ILE A 33 0.78 -5.73 6.19
CA ILE A 33 1.71 -4.80 6.81
C ILE A 33 1.22 -3.35 6.76
N GLY A 34 0.49 -2.99 5.70
CA GLY A 34 -0.18 -1.70 5.58
C GLY A 34 -1.26 -1.50 6.64
N ILE A 35 -2.17 -2.47 6.81
CA ILE A 35 -3.23 -2.41 7.82
C ILE A 35 -2.64 -2.39 9.24
N THR A 36 -1.60 -3.20 9.49
CA THR A 36 -0.90 -3.18 10.79
C THR A 36 -0.29 -1.80 11.08
N ASN A 37 0.41 -1.20 10.11
CA ASN A 37 1.00 0.14 10.28
C ASN A 37 -0.05 1.23 10.53
N ALA A 38 -1.14 1.20 9.77
CA ALA A 38 -2.24 2.14 9.97
C ALA A 38 -2.84 1.99 11.37
N SER A 39 -3.03 0.75 11.84
CA SER A 39 -3.64 0.45 13.14
C SER A 39 -2.71 0.79 14.32
N SER A 40 -1.39 0.63 14.15
CA SER A 40 -0.42 0.96 15.20
C SER A 40 -0.26 2.47 15.41
N VAL A 41 -0.46 3.27 14.37
CA VAL A 41 -0.36 4.73 14.43
C VAL A 41 -1.60 5.38 15.05
N GLN A 42 -2.79 4.77 14.88
CA GLN A 42 -4.04 5.32 15.42
C GLN A 42 -4.01 5.70 16.92
N PRO A 43 -3.56 4.84 17.86
CA PRO A 43 -3.50 5.19 19.28
C PRO A 43 -2.42 6.25 19.59
N VAL A 44 -1.30 6.25 18.88
CA VAL A 44 -0.21 7.23 19.07
C VAL A 44 -0.71 8.64 18.74
N VAL A 45 -1.30 8.81 17.55
CA VAL A 45 -1.87 10.09 17.09
C VAL A 45 -2.97 10.57 18.03
N PHE A 46 -3.77 9.64 18.58
CA PHE A 46 -4.84 9.99 19.51
C PHE A 46 -4.30 10.62 20.80
N ILE A 47 -3.22 10.06 21.36
CA ILE A 47 -2.57 10.59 22.57
C ILE A 47 -1.92 11.95 22.27
N GLU A 48 -1.18 12.06 21.17
CA GLU A 48 -0.52 13.32 20.77
C GLU A 48 -1.53 14.45 20.53
N ARG A 49 -2.68 14.14 19.94
CA ARG A 49 -3.76 15.11 19.76
C ARG A 49 -4.27 15.69 21.09
N PHE A 50 -4.37 14.87 22.14
CA PHE A 50 -4.80 15.35 23.46
C PHE A 50 -3.79 16.34 24.04
N VAL A 51 -2.50 16.03 23.92
CA VAL A 51 -1.41 16.94 24.32
C VAL A 51 -1.48 18.24 23.51
N SER A 52 -1.70 18.12 22.20
CA SER A 52 -1.84 19.27 21.29
C SER A 52 -2.98 20.20 21.69
N TYR A 53 -4.15 19.68 22.07
CA TYR A 53 -5.25 20.51 22.53
C TYR A 53 -4.88 21.34 23.78
N ARG A 54 -4.14 20.74 24.72
CA ARG A 54 -3.69 21.45 25.93
C ARG A 54 -2.66 22.55 25.61
N GLU A 55 -1.67 22.25 24.77
CA GLU A 55 -0.61 23.21 24.40
C GLU A 55 -1.15 24.35 23.53
N ARG A 56 -2.12 24.04 22.66
CA ARG A 56 -2.86 25.05 21.89
C ARG A 56 -3.71 25.96 22.78
N ALA A 57 -4.35 25.40 23.82
CA ALA A 57 -5.09 26.20 24.79
C ALA A 57 -4.17 27.13 25.60
N ALA A 58 -2.91 26.75 25.81
CA ALA A 58 -1.87 27.59 26.42
C ALA A 58 -1.21 28.60 25.43
N GLY A 59 -1.61 28.60 24.16
CA GLY A 59 -1.10 29.54 23.15
C GLY A 59 0.31 29.22 22.63
N MET A 60 0.81 27.99 22.80
CA MET A 60 2.19 27.64 22.42
C MET A 60 2.41 27.53 20.90
N TYR A 61 1.44 26.98 20.15
CA TYR A 61 1.49 26.84 18.69
C TYR A 61 0.10 26.65 18.06
N SER A 62 0.01 26.66 16.73
CA SER A 62 -1.25 26.46 15.97
C SER A 62 -1.41 25.03 15.41
N SER A 63 -2.61 24.66 14.95
CA SER A 63 -2.92 23.31 14.45
C SER A 63 -2.06 22.84 13.28
N LEU A 64 -1.75 23.73 12.34
CA LEU A 64 -1.09 23.36 11.09
C LEU A 64 0.39 22.99 11.30
N PRO A 65 1.22 23.77 12.03
CA PRO A 65 2.58 23.37 12.39
C PRO A 65 2.65 22.00 13.06
N PHE A 66 1.70 21.69 13.94
CA PHE A 66 1.61 20.37 14.57
C PHE A 66 1.35 19.26 13.55
N ALA A 67 0.37 19.44 12.66
CA ALA A 67 0.07 18.45 11.62
C ALA A 67 1.26 18.25 10.65
N PHE A 68 1.95 19.33 10.27
CA PHE A 68 3.15 19.24 9.43
C PHE A 68 4.30 18.52 10.13
N ALA A 69 4.56 18.82 11.41
CA ALA A 69 5.59 18.14 12.18
C ALA A 69 5.32 16.63 12.27
N GLN A 70 4.06 16.26 12.55
CA GLN A 70 3.63 14.87 12.66
C GLN A 70 3.72 14.11 11.32
N VAL A 71 3.34 14.74 10.20
CA VAL A 71 3.52 14.13 8.88
C VAL A 71 5.00 14.00 8.52
N THR A 72 5.83 14.98 8.87
CA THR A 72 7.26 15.00 8.53
C THR A 72 8.05 13.91 9.24
N ILE A 73 7.74 13.62 10.51
CA ILE A 73 8.46 12.59 11.28
C ILE A 73 8.18 11.16 10.77
N GLU A 74 7.03 10.95 10.12
CA GLU A 74 6.68 9.63 9.56
C GLU A 74 7.51 9.27 8.32
N PHE A 75 7.98 10.25 7.53
CA PHE A 75 8.80 9.97 6.34
C PHE A 75 10.08 9.17 6.66
N PRO A 76 10.96 9.60 7.59
CA PRO A 76 12.17 8.84 7.92
C PRO A 76 11.85 7.54 8.67
N TYR A 77 10.83 7.54 9.54
CA TYR A 77 10.45 6.34 10.31
C TYR A 77 9.96 5.21 9.39
N VAL A 78 9.01 5.51 8.51
CA VAL A 78 8.48 4.57 7.53
C VAL A 78 9.57 4.15 6.53
N PHE A 79 10.52 5.03 6.20
CA PHE A 79 11.61 4.70 5.28
C PHE A 79 12.53 3.62 5.86
N ILE A 80 12.98 3.79 7.10
CA ILE A 80 13.81 2.80 7.80
C ILE A 80 13.05 1.47 7.95
N GLN A 81 11.79 1.53 8.37
CA GLN A 81 10.95 0.34 8.49
C GLN A 81 10.82 -0.41 7.15
N THR A 82 10.58 0.34 6.07
CA THR A 82 10.45 -0.23 4.72
C THR A 82 11.75 -0.87 4.26
N LEU A 83 12.90 -0.22 4.48
CA LEU A 83 14.19 -0.76 4.11
C LEU A 83 14.45 -2.11 4.78
N ILE A 84 14.23 -2.19 6.10
CA ILE A 84 14.43 -3.43 6.86
C ILE A 84 13.50 -4.53 6.35
N TYR A 85 12.19 -4.23 6.25
CA TYR A 85 11.21 -5.21 5.82
C TYR A 85 11.43 -5.68 4.37
N SER A 86 11.62 -4.73 3.46
CA SER A 86 11.77 -5.01 2.03
C SER A 86 13.01 -5.82 1.76
N THR A 87 14.14 -5.51 2.43
CA THR A 87 15.38 -6.28 2.30
C THR A 87 15.14 -7.73 2.71
N ILE A 88 14.63 -7.97 3.93
CA ILE A 88 14.40 -9.32 4.44
C ILE A 88 13.42 -10.09 3.54
N PHE A 89 12.29 -9.48 3.17
CA PHE A 89 11.29 -10.15 2.35
C PHE A 89 11.81 -10.47 0.94
N TYR A 90 12.58 -9.55 0.33
CA TYR A 90 13.14 -9.76 -1.00
C TYR A 90 14.11 -10.95 -1.04
N PHE A 91 14.97 -11.07 -0.03
CA PHE A 91 15.86 -12.22 0.14
C PHE A 91 15.09 -13.53 0.33
N MET A 92 14.06 -13.54 1.19
CA MET A 92 13.28 -14.76 1.49
C MET A 92 12.39 -15.21 0.32
N ALA A 93 11.81 -14.25 -0.41
CA ALA A 93 11.00 -14.54 -1.59
C ALA A 93 11.86 -15.01 -2.77
N SER A 94 13.18 -14.76 -2.76
CA SER A 94 14.10 -15.11 -3.84
C SER A 94 13.69 -14.50 -5.19
N PHE A 95 13.37 -13.21 -5.18
CA PHE A 95 13.17 -12.45 -6.42
C PHE A 95 14.48 -12.29 -7.21
N GLU A 96 14.37 -11.88 -8.47
CA GLU A 96 15.51 -11.76 -9.36
C GLU A 96 16.41 -10.59 -8.97
N TRP A 97 17.68 -10.89 -8.69
CA TRP A 97 18.66 -9.92 -8.26
C TRP A 97 19.02 -8.93 -9.36
N SER A 98 18.32 -7.80 -9.39
CA SER A 98 18.68 -6.61 -10.17
C SER A 98 18.50 -5.38 -9.30
N VAL A 99 19.52 -4.51 -9.26
CA VAL A 99 19.49 -3.26 -8.49
C VAL A 99 18.27 -2.42 -8.87
N TRP A 100 17.94 -2.37 -10.15
CA TRP A 100 16.79 -1.62 -10.65
C TRP A 100 15.46 -2.17 -10.13
N LYS A 101 15.26 -3.49 -10.20
CA LYS A 101 14.05 -4.16 -9.70
C LYS A 101 13.90 -4.03 -8.19
N PHE A 102 15.01 -4.05 -7.47
CA PHE A 102 15.04 -3.88 -6.01
C PHE A 102 14.69 -2.45 -5.59
N VAL A 103 15.22 -1.43 -6.28
CA VAL A 103 14.89 -0.03 -6.01
C VAL A 103 13.42 0.25 -6.26
N TRP A 104 12.84 -0.24 -7.36
CA TRP A 104 11.40 -0.11 -7.62
C TRP A 104 10.55 -0.83 -6.57
N TYR A 105 11.00 -2.00 -6.11
CA TYR A 105 10.32 -2.73 -5.04
C TYR A 105 10.28 -1.91 -3.73
N ILE A 106 11.43 -1.37 -3.30
CA ILE A 106 11.51 -0.49 -2.13
C ILE A 106 10.64 0.75 -2.32
N TYR A 107 10.68 1.38 -3.49
CA TYR A 107 9.88 2.56 -3.80
C TYR A 107 8.39 2.31 -3.60
N PHE A 108 7.85 1.25 -4.23
CA PHE A 108 6.42 0.94 -4.11
C PHE A 108 6.06 0.52 -2.68
N MET A 109 6.89 -0.27 -2.01
CA MET A 109 6.65 -0.65 -0.61
C MET A 109 6.67 0.56 0.33
N TYR A 110 7.58 1.52 0.10
CA TYR A 110 7.74 2.72 0.93
C TYR A 110 6.50 3.60 0.85
N PHE A 111 6.12 4.00 -0.37
CA PHE A 111 4.94 4.82 -0.55
C PHE A 111 3.65 4.10 -0.14
N THR A 112 3.63 2.76 -0.26
CA THR A 112 2.52 1.95 0.23
C THR A 112 2.36 2.08 1.74
N LEU A 113 3.43 1.82 2.48
CA LEU A 113 3.39 1.95 3.93
C LEU A 113 3.11 3.39 4.36
N LEU A 114 3.66 4.37 3.64
CA LEU A 114 3.46 5.78 3.94
C LEU A 114 1.99 6.19 3.78
N TYR A 115 1.31 5.84 2.68
CA TYR A 115 -0.11 6.19 2.55
C TYR A 115 -0.98 5.44 3.57
N PHE A 116 -0.63 4.20 3.95
CA PHE A 116 -1.37 3.47 4.98
C PHE A 116 -1.23 4.16 6.35
N THR A 117 -0.01 4.58 6.71
CA THR A 117 0.23 5.36 7.92
C THR A 117 -0.55 6.68 7.89
N LEU A 118 -0.48 7.43 6.79
CA LEU A 118 -1.21 8.69 6.62
C LEU A 118 -2.74 8.50 6.68
N PHE A 119 -3.24 7.38 6.15
CA PHE A 119 -4.65 7.01 6.28
C PHE A 119 -5.04 6.69 7.73
N GLY A 120 -4.18 5.99 8.47
CA GLY A 120 -4.34 5.78 9.92
C GLY A 120 -4.43 7.11 10.68
N MET A 121 -3.52 8.05 10.39
CA MET A 121 -3.55 9.40 10.98
C MET A 121 -4.82 10.16 10.62
N MET A 122 -5.21 10.14 9.33
CA MET A 122 -6.44 10.76 8.84
C MET A 122 -7.66 10.21 9.59
N THR A 123 -7.81 8.89 9.68
CA THR A 123 -8.96 8.26 10.36
C THR A 123 -9.03 8.58 11.85
N THR A 124 -7.89 8.68 12.54
CA THR A 124 -7.86 9.18 13.93
C THR A 124 -8.22 10.65 14.03
N SER A 125 -7.76 11.48 13.09
CA SER A 125 -8.02 12.94 13.13
C SER A 125 -9.49 13.30 12.93
N VAL A 126 -10.24 12.52 12.14
CA VAL A 126 -11.68 12.73 11.89
C VAL A 126 -12.59 12.07 12.93
N SER A 127 -12.03 11.28 13.85
CA SER A 127 -12.81 10.51 14.82
C SER A 127 -12.53 10.93 16.27
N PRO A 128 -13.50 10.77 17.18
CA PRO A 128 -13.31 11.13 18.59
C PRO A 128 -12.36 10.20 19.34
N ASN A 129 -12.26 8.93 18.95
CA ASN A 129 -11.50 7.88 19.66
C ASN A 129 -10.85 6.92 18.65
N HIS A 130 -9.66 6.39 18.96
CA HIS A 130 -8.95 5.41 18.15
C HIS A 130 -9.78 4.14 17.87
N ASN A 131 -10.64 3.70 18.80
CA ASN A 131 -11.57 2.59 18.54
C ASN A 131 -12.58 2.91 17.44
N ILE A 132 -13.10 4.14 17.40
CA ILE A 132 -14.01 4.59 16.34
C ILE A 132 -13.23 4.76 15.03
N ALA A 133 -11.99 5.26 15.09
CA ALA A 133 -11.09 5.34 13.93
C ALA A 133 -10.91 3.99 13.24
N ALA A 134 -10.67 2.93 14.02
CA ALA A 134 -10.52 1.57 13.52
C ALA A 134 -11.82 1.07 12.84
N ILE A 135 -12.98 1.32 13.45
CA ILE A 135 -14.29 0.95 12.89
C ILE A 135 -14.54 1.70 11.57
N LEU A 136 -14.19 2.99 11.50
CA LEU A 136 -14.31 3.79 10.27
C LEU A 136 -13.36 3.32 9.17
N ALA A 137 -12.15 2.88 9.53
CA ALA A 137 -11.14 2.40 8.58
C ALA A 137 -11.48 1.03 7.98
N ALA A 138 -12.14 0.16 8.74
CA ALA A 138 -12.49 -1.21 8.35
C ALA A 138 -13.18 -1.36 6.98
N PRO A 139 -14.26 -0.61 6.64
CA PRO A 139 -14.90 -0.73 5.33
C PRO A 139 -13.98 -0.29 4.18
N PHE A 140 -13.09 0.67 4.39
CA PHE A 140 -12.11 1.07 3.38
C PHE A 140 -11.09 -0.03 3.14
N TYR A 141 -10.58 -0.68 4.19
CA TYR A 141 -9.70 -1.83 4.03
C TYR A 141 -10.36 -2.98 3.26
N MET A 142 -11.63 -3.27 3.54
CA MET A 142 -12.39 -4.29 2.84
C MET A 142 -12.58 -3.94 1.35
N MET A 143 -12.90 -2.67 1.05
CA MET A 143 -13.06 -2.22 -0.32
C MET A 143 -11.73 -2.21 -1.10
N TRP A 144 -10.64 -1.75 -0.47
CA TRP A 144 -9.30 -1.81 -1.06
C TRP A 144 -8.84 -3.24 -1.30
N ASN A 145 -9.16 -4.16 -0.39
CA ASN A 145 -8.87 -5.58 -0.50
C ASN A 145 -9.58 -6.20 -1.72
N LEU A 146 -10.88 -5.98 -1.86
CA LEU A 146 -11.72 -6.57 -2.92
C LEU A 146 -11.36 -6.07 -4.32
N PHE A 147 -11.18 -4.76 -4.47
CA PHE A 147 -10.92 -4.11 -5.75
C PHE A 147 -9.43 -3.80 -6.00
N SER A 148 -8.54 -4.54 -5.34
CA SER A 148 -7.08 -4.42 -5.49
C SER A 148 -6.54 -4.92 -6.84
N GLY A 149 -7.37 -5.63 -7.63
CA GLY A 149 -6.97 -6.25 -8.90
C GLY A 149 -6.46 -7.69 -8.77
N PHE A 150 -6.14 -8.15 -7.55
CA PHE A 150 -5.76 -9.54 -7.30
C PHE A 150 -6.97 -10.44 -7.05
N MET A 151 -7.87 -10.09 -6.12
CA MET A 151 -9.07 -10.89 -5.84
C MET A 151 -10.04 -10.89 -7.03
N ILE A 152 -10.30 -9.71 -7.59
CA ILE A 152 -11.09 -9.54 -8.81
C ILE A 152 -10.20 -8.87 -9.83
N SER A 153 -9.87 -9.58 -10.90
CA SER A 153 -9.18 -9.00 -12.04
C SER A 153 -9.97 -7.81 -12.59
N ARG A 154 -9.24 -6.73 -12.92
CA ARG A 154 -9.79 -5.48 -13.47
C ARG A 154 -10.75 -5.71 -14.65
N MET A 155 -10.47 -6.68 -15.52
CA MET A 155 -11.28 -6.96 -16.70
C MET A 155 -12.64 -7.59 -16.35
N ARG A 156 -12.72 -8.29 -15.22
CA ARG A 156 -13.95 -8.93 -14.72
C ARG A 156 -14.80 -7.99 -13.87
N ILE A 157 -14.29 -6.82 -13.50
CA ILE A 157 -15.07 -5.80 -12.77
C ILE A 157 -16.12 -5.22 -13.72
N PRO A 158 -17.41 -5.18 -13.33
CA PRO A 158 -18.47 -4.54 -14.10
C PRO A 158 -18.10 -3.09 -14.44
N ILE A 159 -18.48 -2.63 -15.64
CA ILE A 159 -18.04 -1.33 -16.20
C ILE A 159 -18.35 -0.16 -15.24
N TYR A 160 -19.51 -0.20 -14.58
CA TYR A 160 -19.95 0.83 -13.63
C TYR A 160 -19.18 0.87 -12.30
N TRP A 161 -18.44 -0.20 -11.92
CA TRP A 161 -17.55 -0.22 -10.74
C TRP A 161 -16.07 -0.03 -11.09
N ARG A 162 -15.73 0.00 -12.37
CA ARG A 162 -14.33 0.02 -12.83
C ARG A 162 -13.59 1.31 -12.44
N TRP A 163 -14.29 2.41 -12.19
CA TRP A 163 -13.68 3.66 -11.70
C TRP A 163 -13.05 3.47 -10.31
N TYR A 164 -13.64 2.64 -9.46
CA TYR A 164 -13.13 2.43 -8.10
C TYR A 164 -11.77 1.75 -8.08
N TYR A 165 -11.51 0.86 -9.05
CA TYR A 165 -10.19 0.26 -9.24
C TYR A 165 -9.09 1.33 -9.39
N TRP A 166 -9.37 2.43 -10.11
CA TRP A 166 -8.43 3.52 -10.30
C TRP A 166 -8.34 4.47 -9.09
N ALA A 167 -9.40 4.52 -8.27
CA ALA A 167 -9.41 5.28 -7.01
C ALA A 167 -8.76 4.50 -5.84
N ASN A 168 -8.50 3.21 -6.01
CA ASN A 168 -7.94 2.36 -4.97
C ASN A 168 -6.41 2.46 -4.92
N PRO A 169 -5.80 2.95 -3.82
CA PRO A 169 -4.34 3.06 -3.70
C PRO A 169 -3.64 1.69 -3.76
N VAL A 170 -4.26 0.64 -3.20
CA VAL A 170 -3.68 -0.71 -3.19
C VAL A 170 -3.58 -1.28 -4.60
N ALA A 171 -4.52 -0.96 -5.48
CA ALA A 171 -4.47 -1.40 -6.87
C ALA A 171 -3.22 -0.88 -7.59
N TRP A 172 -2.84 0.37 -7.33
CA TRP A 172 -1.63 0.99 -7.89
C TRP A 172 -0.34 0.41 -7.32
N SER A 173 -0.31 0.13 -6.01
CA SER A 173 0.84 -0.52 -5.38
C SER A 173 1.09 -1.90 -5.95
N LEU A 174 0.05 -2.72 -6.10
CA LEU A 174 0.18 -4.06 -6.68
C LEU A 174 0.52 -4.01 -8.16
N TYR A 175 -0.10 -3.10 -8.90
CA TYR A 175 0.27 -2.85 -10.28
C TYR A 175 1.78 -2.55 -10.39
N GLY A 176 2.29 -1.64 -9.56
CA GLY A 176 3.69 -1.24 -9.54
C GLY A 176 4.65 -2.37 -9.16
N LEU A 177 4.37 -3.06 -8.06
CA LEU A 177 5.16 -4.19 -7.57
C LEU A 177 5.25 -5.30 -8.62
N LEU A 178 4.12 -5.69 -9.20
CA LEU A 178 4.06 -6.78 -10.18
C LEU A 178 4.73 -6.42 -11.48
N THR A 179 4.47 -5.22 -11.97
CA THR A 179 5.08 -4.73 -13.21
C THR A 179 6.59 -4.55 -13.05
N SER A 180 7.07 -4.12 -11.88
CA SER A 180 8.51 -3.98 -11.62
C SER A 180 9.26 -5.32 -11.60
N GLN A 181 8.65 -6.38 -11.04
CA GLN A 181 9.32 -7.68 -10.91
C GLN A 181 9.17 -8.55 -12.16
N TYR A 182 8.00 -8.54 -12.80
CA TYR A 182 7.65 -9.47 -13.87
C TYR A 182 7.41 -8.80 -15.23
N GLY A 183 7.37 -7.47 -15.32
CA GLY A 183 7.05 -6.75 -16.56
C GLY A 183 8.07 -6.92 -17.69
N GLU A 184 9.35 -7.16 -17.34
CA GLU A 184 10.45 -7.37 -18.28
C GLU A 184 10.79 -8.84 -18.53
N VAL A 185 10.17 -9.75 -17.78
CA VAL A 185 10.48 -11.17 -17.85
C VAL A 185 9.75 -11.79 -19.05
N ASN A 186 10.52 -12.12 -20.09
CA ASN A 186 10.00 -12.74 -21.31
C ASN A 186 9.92 -14.27 -21.23
N GLU A 187 10.19 -14.87 -20.07
CA GLU A 187 10.07 -16.31 -19.86
C GLU A 187 8.65 -16.80 -20.16
N HIS A 188 8.57 -18.04 -20.67
CA HIS A 188 7.33 -18.72 -20.98
C HIS A 188 6.85 -19.51 -19.76
N LEU A 189 5.57 -19.35 -19.41
CA LEU A 189 4.89 -20.15 -18.40
C LEU A 189 3.92 -21.12 -19.06
N MET A 190 3.77 -22.30 -18.46
CA MET A 190 2.73 -23.26 -18.81
C MET A 190 1.39 -22.81 -18.22
N LEU A 191 0.35 -22.72 -19.06
CA LEU A 191 -1.03 -22.48 -18.62
C LEU A 191 -1.54 -23.67 -17.80
N ALA A 192 -2.63 -23.44 -17.06
CA ALA A 192 -3.34 -24.48 -16.30
C ALA A 192 -3.77 -25.69 -17.16
N ASP A 193 -3.89 -25.51 -18.48
CA ASP A 193 -4.23 -26.56 -19.45
C ASP A 193 -3.06 -27.52 -19.74
N GLY A 194 -1.83 -27.21 -19.30
CA GLY A 194 -0.64 -28.06 -19.46
C GLY A 194 -0.07 -28.16 -20.88
N VAL A 195 -0.77 -27.63 -21.88
CA VAL A 195 -0.41 -27.74 -23.31
C VAL A 195 0.09 -26.42 -23.90
N HIS A 196 -0.48 -25.28 -23.46
CA HIS A 196 -0.15 -23.97 -24.02
C HIS A 196 0.86 -23.22 -23.16
N THR A 197 1.87 -22.64 -23.81
CA THR A 197 2.84 -21.75 -23.17
C THR A 197 2.61 -20.31 -23.60
N VAL A 198 2.61 -19.39 -22.64
CA VAL A 198 2.52 -17.94 -22.91
C VAL A 198 3.64 -17.22 -22.19
N SER A 199 4.08 -16.09 -22.74
CA SER A 199 5.03 -15.23 -22.03
C SER A 199 4.39 -14.64 -20.77
N ILE A 200 5.14 -14.53 -19.68
CA ILE A 200 4.70 -13.89 -18.42
C ILE A 200 4.15 -12.48 -18.69
N LYS A 201 4.82 -11.71 -19.54
CA LYS A 201 4.37 -10.37 -19.96
C LYS A 201 2.98 -10.40 -20.62
N ARG A 202 2.72 -11.41 -21.45
CA ARG A 202 1.42 -11.57 -22.14
C ARG A 202 0.34 -12.02 -21.17
N PHE A 203 0.64 -12.97 -20.28
CA PHE A 203 -0.28 -13.42 -19.24
C PHE A 203 -0.71 -12.27 -18.32
N ILE A 204 0.23 -11.48 -17.82
CA ILE A 204 -0.05 -10.34 -16.95
C ILE A 204 -0.90 -9.28 -17.68
N LYS A 205 -0.62 -9.03 -18.96
CA LYS A 205 -1.40 -8.09 -19.78
C LYS A 205 -2.82 -8.58 -20.06
N GLU A 206 -3.00 -9.85 -20.38
CA GLU A 206 -4.31 -10.43 -20.73
C GLU A 206 -5.19 -10.66 -19.50
N GLN A 207 -4.61 -11.18 -18.40
CA GLN A 207 -5.35 -11.49 -17.18
C GLN A 207 -5.59 -10.27 -16.29
N PHE A 208 -4.60 -9.38 -16.14
CA PHE A 208 -4.69 -8.25 -15.19
C PHE A 208 -4.73 -6.88 -15.87
N GLY A 209 -4.41 -6.80 -17.17
CA GLY A 209 -4.38 -5.54 -17.89
C GLY A 209 -3.15 -4.68 -17.59
N TYR A 210 -2.12 -5.24 -16.95
CA TYR A 210 -0.93 -4.47 -16.56
C TYR A 210 0.00 -4.27 -17.76
N ARG A 211 0.41 -3.02 -17.94
CA ARG A 211 1.32 -2.52 -18.97
C ARG A 211 2.54 -1.90 -18.29
N GLN A 212 3.72 -2.32 -18.74
CA GLN A 212 5.01 -1.85 -18.22
C GLN A 212 5.21 -0.34 -18.39
N GLU A 213 4.73 0.24 -19.49
CA GLU A 213 4.77 1.68 -19.77
C GLU A 213 4.06 2.52 -18.69
N PHE A 214 3.14 1.93 -17.94
CA PHE A 214 2.37 2.62 -16.92
C PHE A 214 3.03 2.59 -15.52
N LEU A 215 4.24 1.99 -15.40
CA LEU A 215 4.95 1.90 -14.11
C LEU A 215 5.19 3.29 -13.50
N GLY A 216 5.62 4.27 -14.32
CA GLY A 216 5.82 5.64 -13.87
C GLY A 216 4.53 6.29 -13.38
N THR A 217 3.42 6.09 -14.09
CA THR A 217 2.11 6.62 -13.69
C THR A 217 1.62 5.98 -12.39
N ALA A 218 1.83 4.67 -12.21
CA ALA A 218 1.55 4.00 -10.95
C ALA A 218 2.38 4.63 -9.82
N GLY A 219 3.66 4.91 -10.07
CA GLY A 219 4.53 5.57 -9.09
C GLY A 219 4.03 6.96 -8.67
N VAL A 220 3.58 7.78 -9.64
CA VAL A 220 2.99 9.11 -9.36
C VAL A 220 1.66 8.98 -8.63
N ALA A 221 0.83 8.00 -8.98
CA ALA A 221 -0.47 7.78 -8.34
C ALA A 221 -0.33 7.51 -6.84
N VAL A 222 0.61 6.63 -6.43
CA VAL A 222 0.82 6.32 -5.00
C VAL A 222 1.29 7.56 -4.23
N ILE A 223 2.17 8.40 -4.79
CA ILE A 223 2.55 9.69 -4.20
C ILE A 223 1.31 10.59 -4.05
N GLY A 224 0.46 10.65 -5.07
CA GLY A 224 -0.78 11.41 -5.05
C GLY A 224 -1.69 11.03 -3.87
N PHE A 225 -1.84 9.74 -3.59
CA PHE A 225 -2.59 9.26 -2.43
C PHE A 225 -1.95 9.67 -1.10
N CYS A 226 -0.61 9.61 -0.97
CA CYS A 226 0.07 10.13 0.21
C CYS A 226 -0.26 11.61 0.45
N ILE A 227 -0.17 12.45 -0.60
CA ILE A 227 -0.48 13.87 -0.49
C ILE A 227 -1.94 14.08 -0.09
N ILE A 228 -2.88 13.37 -0.73
CA ILE A 228 -4.31 13.48 -0.41
C ILE A 228 -4.58 13.16 1.06
N PHE A 229 -4.03 12.06 1.59
CA PHE A 229 -4.23 11.69 2.99
C PHE A 229 -3.53 12.66 3.96
N ALA A 230 -2.33 13.12 3.65
CA ALA A 230 -1.60 14.11 4.45
C ALA A 230 -2.36 15.44 4.53
N VAL A 231 -2.86 15.94 3.39
CA VAL A 231 -3.64 17.18 3.31
C VAL A 231 -4.95 17.02 4.09
N THR A 232 -5.65 15.90 3.90
CA THR A 232 -6.92 15.65 4.60
C THR A 232 -6.71 15.57 6.11
N PHE A 233 -5.63 14.94 6.57
CA PHE A 233 -5.23 14.91 7.97
C PHE A 233 -4.97 16.33 8.54
N ALA A 234 -4.20 17.16 7.83
CA ALA A 234 -3.92 18.53 8.26
C ALA A 234 -5.19 19.40 8.34
N PHE A 235 -6.10 19.24 7.37
CA PHE A 235 -7.41 19.89 7.39
C PHE A 235 -8.28 19.39 8.56
N ALA A 236 -8.32 18.08 8.79
CA ALA A 236 -9.12 17.50 9.86
C ALA A 236 -8.68 17.99 11.25
N ILE A 237 -7.38 18.06 11.54
CA ILE A 237 -6.85 18.61 12.81
C ILE A 237 -7.19 20.10 13.01
N LYS A 238 -7.31 20.86 11.91
CA LYS A 238 -7.65 22.27 11.97
C LYS A 238 -9.14 22.48 12.28
N PHE A 239 -10.02 21.71 11.63
CA PHE A 239 -11.47 21.95 11.68
C PHE A 239 -12.19 21.14 12.76
N PHE A 240 -11.74 19.92 13.05
CA PHE A 240 -12.37 19.09 14.07
C PHE A 240 -11.74 19.34 15.44
N ASN A 241 -12.60 19.59 16.44
CA ASN A 241 -12.22 19.64 17.83
C ASN A 241 -13.07 18.62 18.62
N PHE A 242 -12.40 17.64 19.22
CA PHE A 242 -13.05 16.58 19.99
C PHE A 242 -12.82 16.72 21.50
N GLN A 243 -12.36 17.89 21.97
CA GLN A 243 -12.20 18.16 23.39
C GLN A 243 -13.59 18.19 24.06
N ARG A 244 -13.89 17.18 24.87
CA ARG A 244 -15.02 17.25 25.81
C ARG A 244 -14.62 18.22 26.93
N ARG A 245 -15.46 19.24 27.15
CA ARG A 245 -15.42 20.07 28.37
C ARG A 245 -15.75 19.23 29.59
#